data_AF-A0A535WSL9-F1
#
_entry.id   AF-A0A535WSL9-F1
#
_cell.length_a   1.000
_cell.length_b   1.000
_cell.length_c   1.000
_cell.angle_alpha   90.00
_cell.angle_beta   90.00
_cell.angle_gamma   90.00
#
_symmetry.space_group_name_H-M   'P 1'
#
loop_
_entity.id
_entity.type
_entity.pdbx_description
1 polymer ?
#
loop_
_entity_poly.entity_id
_entity_poly.type
_entity_poly.pdbx_seq_one_letter_code
_entity_poly.pdbx_strand_id
1 'polypeptide(L)'
;MTTPIDEFGDYAALDPFFRIIEEGLAGFVDGRHFFDLLAEDVIFDYVVSVPGYPRRVQGRRAVAELYRGYGSNIVLRSADELAIHRDPEASVIVLEYAVH
;
A
#
# COMPACT_ATOMS: atom_id res chain seq x y z
N MET A 1 -2.65 -0.54 22.43
CA MET A 1 -3.28 0.68 21.90
C MET A 1 -2.33 1.25 20.86
N THR A 2 -2.55 0.93 19.59
CA THR A 2 -1.88 1.54 18.45
C THR A 2 -2.43 2.95 18.30
N THR A 3 -1.58 3.97 18.34
CA THR A 3 -1.94 5.34 17.97
C THR A 3 -2.57 5.29 16.56
N PRO A 4 -3.78 5.82 16.34
CA PRO A 4 -4.47 5.57 15.09
C PRO A 4 -3.87 6.42 13.97
N ILE A 5 -4.16 6.03 12.74
CA ILE A 5 -3.78 6.71 11.50
C ILE A 5 -4.65 8.00 11.37
N ASP A 6 -4.83 8.73 12.47
CA ASP A 6 -5.67 9.91 12.62
C ASP A 6 -5.00 11.07 11.85
N GLU A 7 -5.43 11.54 10.68
CA GLU A 7 -6.65 11.36 9.91
C GLU A 7 -6.29 10.75 8.54
N PHE A 8 -7.12 9.84 8.01
CA PHE A 8 -6.92 9.32 6.64
C PHE A 8 -6.94 10.40 5.55
N GLY A 9 -7.35 11.63 5.89
CA GLY A 9 -7.36 12.78 4.98
C GLY A 9 -6.00 13.08 4.34
N ASP A 10 -4.90 12.89 5.07
CA ASP A 10 -3.54 13.09 4.52
C ASP A 10 -3.21 12.15 3.36
N TYR A 11 -3.94 11.04 3.24
CA TYR A 11 -3.70 10.02 2.23
C TYR A 11 -4.81 9.93 1.18
N ALA A 12 -5.80 10.83 1.21
CA ALA A 12 -6.92 10.81 0.28
C ALA A 12 -6.49 10.83 -1.20
N ALA A 13 -5.34 11.46 -1.47
CA ALA A 13 -4.73 11.49 -2.80
C ALA A 13 -4.27 10.10 -3.31
N LEU A 14 -4.12 9.12 -2.42
CA LEU A 14 -3.70 7.75 -2.70
C LEU A 14 -4.83 6.72 -2.62
N ASP A 15 -6.05 7.15 -2.28
CA ASP A 15 -7.22 6.29 -2.12
C ASP A 15 -7.40 5.23 -3.24
N PRO A 16 -7.27 5.56 -4.53
CA PRO A 16 -7.39 4.56 -5.58
C PRO A 16 -6.39 3.40 -5.45
N PHE A 17 -5.13 3.70 -5.09
CA PHE A 17 -4.11 2.69 -4.86
C PHE A 17 -4.43 1.84 -3.62
N PHE A 18 -4.89 2.44 -2.52
CA PHE A 18 -5.24 1.66 -1.34
C PHE A 18 -6.39 0.70 -1.60
N ARG A 19 -7.45 1.18 -2.27
CA ARG A 19 -8.62 0.37 -2.56
C ARG A 19 -8.32 -0.82 -3.46
N ILE A 20 -7.48 -0.65 -4.49
CA ILE A 20 -7.14 -1.77 -5.38
C ILE A 20 -6.29 -2.84 -4.68
N ILE A 21 -5.43 -2.44 -3.72
CA ILE A 21 -4.69 -3.39 -2.88
C ILE A 21 -5.62 -4.08 -1.88
N GLU A 22 -6.53 -3.33 -1.24
CA GLU A 22 -7.55 -3.88 -0.35
C GLU A 22 -8.45 -4.90 -1.06
N GLU A 23 -8.88 -4.60 -2.30
CA GLU A 23 -9.64 -5.52 -3.16
C GLU A 23 -8.81 -6.76 -3.50
N GLY A 24 -7.55 -6.58 -3.92
CA GLY A 24 -6.65 -7.68 -4.28
C GLY A 24 -6.33 -8.64 -3.13
N LEU A 25 -6.37 -8.15 -1.88
CA LEU A 25 -6.08 -8.92 -0.68
C LEU A 25 -7.33 -9.34 0.09
N ALA A 26 -8.53 -8.99 -0.38
CA ALA A 26 -9.78 -9.29 0.29
C ALA A 26 -9.95 -10.80 0.54
N GLY A 27 -10.19 -11.18 1.80
CA GLY A 27 -10.34 -12.58 2.22
C GLY A 27 -9.02 -13.32 2.47
N PHE A 28 -7.87 -12.69 2.27
CA PHE A 28 -6.55 -13.26 2.57
C PHE A 28 -5.89 -12.66 3.82
N VAL A 29 -6.27 -11.45 4.21
CA VAL A 29 -5.71 -10.71 5.34
C VAL A 29 -6.82 -10.04 6.16
N ASP A 30 -6.52 -9.76 7.43
CA ASP A 30 -7.40 -9.01 8.32
C ASP A 30 -7.11 -7.50 8.21
N GLY A 31 -8.14 -6.67 8.35
CA GLY A 31 -8.01 -5.21 8.37
C GLY A 31 -9.09 -4.51 7.56
N ARG A 32 -9.19 -3.18 7.69
CA ARG A 32 -10.20 -2.37 6.98
C ARG A 32 -9.60 -1.34 6.04
N HIS A 33 -8.40 -0.85 6.35
CA HIS A 33 -7.66 0.09 5.52
C HIS A 33 -6.31 -0.52 5.13
N PHE A 34 -5.70 -0.11 4.01
CA PHE A 34 -4.41 -0.58 3.50
C PHE A 34 -3.33 -0.77 4.59
N PHE A 35 -3.16 0.23 5.46
CA PHE A 35 -2.17 0.17 6.55
C PHE A 35 -2.49 -0.88 7.62
N ASP A 36 -3.75 -1.24 7.82
CA ASP A 36 -4.15 -2.32 8.73
C ASP A 36 -3.70 -3.70 8.22
N LEU A 37 -3.61 -3.85 6.89
CA LEU A 37 -3.23 -5.11 6.23
C LEU A 37 -1.74 -5.46 6.43
N LEU A 38 -0.92 -4.46 6.77
CA LEU A 38 0.53 -4.62 6.85
C LEU A 38 0.95 -5.13 8.22
N ALA A 39 1.88 -6.08 8.33
CA ALA A 39 2.49 -6.41 9.62
C ALA A 39 3.17 -5.18 10.27
N GLU A 40 3.32 -5.15 11.59
CA GLU A 40 3.99 -4.04 12.29
C GLU A 40 5.41 -3.80 11.76
N ASP A 41 6.11 -4.89 11.42
CA ASP A 41 7.49 -4.97 10.92
C ASP A 41 7.59 -5.17 9.40
N VAL A 42 6.52 -4.88 8.65
CA VAL A 42 6.46 -5.05 7.18
C VAL A 42 7.69 -4.47 6.47
N ILE A 43 8.11 -5.13 5.38
CA ILE A 43 9.20 -4.65 4.52
C ILE A 43 8.62 -4.32 3.15
N PHE A 44 8.82 -3.08 2.70
CA PHE A 44 8.53 -2.63 1.35
C PHE A 44 9.84 -2.50 0.57
N ASP A 45 9.98 -3.27 -0.50
CA ASP A 45 11.09 -3.17 -1.45
C ASP A 45 10.63 -2.55 -2.77
N TYR A 46 11.20 -1.40 -3.09
CA TYR A 46 10.94 -0.70 -4.36
C TYR A 46 11.99 -1.14 -5.39
N VAL A 47 11.65 -2.20 -6.15
CA VAL A 47 12.53 -2.81 -7.16
C VAL A 47 12.84 -1.84 -8.30
N VAL A 48 11.84 -1.07 -8.73
CA VAL A 48 11.99 0.04 -9.67
C VAL A 48 11.86 1.32 -8.88
N SER A 49 12.91 2.14 -8.87
CA SER A 49 12.99 3.36 -8.06
C SER A 49 13.73 4.47 -8.81
N VAL A 50 13.47 5.71 -8.43
CA VAL A 50 14.14 6.90 -8.99
C VAL A 50 15.27 7.36 -8.05
N PRO A 51 16.27 8.12 -8.55
CA PRO A 51 17.32 8.65 -7.69
C PRO A 51 16.75 9.43 -6.49
N GLY A 52 17.19 9.07 -5.28
CA GLY A 52 16.74 9.70 -4.04
C GLY A 52 15.51 9.07 -3.38
N TYR A 53 14.80 8.16 -4.07
CA TYR A 53 13.69 7.43 -3.47
C TYR A 53 14.18 6.17 -2.74
N PRO A 54 13.63 5.82 -1.55
CA PRO A 54 14.11 4.68 -0.77
C PRO A 54 13.97 3.38 -1.55
N ARG A 55 15.00 2.52 -1.49
CA ARG A 55 14.94 1.16 -2.04
C ARG A 55 14.22 0.18 -1.12
N ARG A 56 14.29 0.42 0.19
CA ARG A 56 13.69 -0.41 1.23
C ARG A 56 13.14 0.47 2.33
N VAL A 57 11.95 0.14 2.82
CA VAL A 57 11.30 0.75 3.98
C VAL A 57 10.85 -0.36 4.92
N GLN A 58 11.10 -0.19 6.22
CA GLN A 58 10.76 -1.19 7.22
C GLN A 58 9.86 -0.59 8.29
N GLY A 59 8.76 -1.30 8.58
CA GLY A 59 7.79 -1.00 9.60
C GLY A 59 6.59 -0.21 9.08
N ARG A 60 5.40 -0.60 9.56
CA ARG A 60 4.11 -0.02 9.14
C ARG A 60 4.09 1.51 9.26
N ARG A 61 4.62 2.04 10.36
CA ARG A 61 4.70 3.49 10.61
C ARG A 61 5.61 4.21 9.62
N ALA A 62 6.71 3.58 9.19
CA ALA A 62 7.63 4.18 8.22
C ALA A 62 7.01 4.22 6.82
N VAL A 63 6.24 3.20 6.44
CA VAL A 63 5.47 3.19 5.19
C VAL A 63 4.41 4.29 5.20
N ALA A 64 3.65 4.43 6.29
CA ALA A 64 2.68 5.51 6.43
C ALA A 64 3.35 6.89 6.32
N GLU A 65 4.49 7.12 6.97
CA GLU A 65 5.19 8.40 6.90
C GLU A 65 5.69 8.72 5.48
N LEU A 66 6.18 7.72 4.75
CA LEU A 66 6.57 7.87 3.35
C LEU A 66 5.39 8.30 2.48
N TYR A 67 4.21 7.70 2.69
CA TYR A 67 3.01 7.98 1.90
C TYR A 67 2.30 9.28 2.29
N ARG A 68 2.50 9.79 3.51
CA ARG A 68 1.92 11.06 3.97
C ARG A 68 2.27 12.24 3.06
N GLY A 69 3.49 12.26 2.52
CA GLY A 69 3.98 13.34 1.65
C GLY A 69 3.50 13.26 0.18
N TYR A 70 2.88 12.16 -0.23
CA TYR A 70 2.53 11.94 -1.64
C TYR A 70 1.48 12.94 -2.15
N GLY A 71 0.47 13.23 -1.32
CA GLY A 71 -0.63 14.13 -1.71
C GLY A 71 -0.20 15.55 -2.06
N SER A 72 1.02 15.97 -1.69
CA SER A 72 1.57 17.28 -2.08
C SER A 72 2.06 17.33 -3.54
N ASN A 73 2.34 16.18 -4.15
CA ASN A 73 2.96 16.10 -5.49
C ASN A 73 2.15 15.24 -6.47
N ILE A 74 1.38 14.28 -5.97
CA ILE A 74 0.65 13.28 -6.75
C ILE A 74 -0.77 13.16 -6.19
N VAL A 75 -1.75 13.15 -7.09
CA VAL A 75 -3.15 12.80 -6.77
C VAL A 75 -3.59 11.76 -7.79
N LEU A 76 -3.85 10.55 -7.31
CA LEU A 76 -4.34 9.45 -8.12
C LEU A 76 -5.82 9.68 -8.45
N ARG A 77 -6.19 9.47 -9.71
CA ARG A 77 -7.57 9.60 -10.18
C ARG A 77 -8.32 8.28 -10.09
N SER A 78 -7.65 7.19 -10.46
CA SER A 78 -8.22 5.85 -10.47
C SER A 78 -7.14 4.78 -10.43
N ALA A 79 -7.56 3.56 -10.13
CA ALA A 79 -6.76 2.35 -10.32
C ALA A 79 -7.69 1.26 -10.84
N ASP A 80 -7.24 0.48 -11.80
CA ASP A 80 -8.02 -0.55 -12.50
C ASP A 80 -7.11 -1.68 -13.04
N GLU A 81 -7.68 -2.57 -13.87
CA GLU A 81 -6.99 -3.73 -14.47
C GLU A 81 -6.40 -4.71 -13.44
N LEU A 82 -7.06 -4.86 -12.28
CA LEU A 82 -6.62 -5.78 -11.23
C LEU A 82 -6.62 -7.24 -11.70
N ALA A 83 -5.44 -7.85 -11.71
CA ALA A 83 -5.25 -9.30 -11.81
C ALA A 83 -4.52 -9.82 -10.57
N ILE A 84 -5.03 -10.93 -10.01
CA ILE A 84 -4.56 -11.53 -8.77
C ILE A 84 -3.97 -12.91 -9.07
N HIS A 85 -2.68 -13.08 -8.79
CA HIS A 85 -1.97 -14.35 -8.95
C HIS A 85 -1.51 -14.85 -7.58
N ARG A 86 -1.93 -16.05 -7.20
CA ARG A 86 -1.67 -16.61 -5.86
C ARG A 86 -0.90 -17.93 -5.94
N ASP A 87 0.12 -18.04 -5.11
CA ASP A 87 0.77 -19.30 -4.74
C ASP A 87 0.50 -19.57 -3.25
N PRO A 88 -0.41 -20.51 -2.91
CA PRO A 88 -0.76 -20.79 -1.52
C PRO A 88 0.35 -21.53 -0.76
N GLU A 89 1.20 -22.31 -1.44
CA GLU A 89 2.28 -23.07 -0.81
C GLU A 89 3.43 -22.15 -0.41
N ALA A 90 3.74 -21.17 -1.26
CA ALA A 90 4.73 -20.12 -0.96
C ALA A 90 4.17 -19.00 -0.07
N SER A 91 2.85 -18.95 0.14
CA SER A 91 2.14 -17.84 0.79
C SER A 91 2.41 -16.49 0.09
N VAL A 92 2.39 -16.49 -1.24
CA VAL A 92 2.67 -15.31 -2.08
C VAL A 92 1.42 -14.90 -2.86
N ILE A 93 1.18 -13.59 -2.92
CA ILE A 93 0.21 -12.96 -3.82
C ILE A 93 0.95 -11.91 -4.65
N VAL A 94 0.75 -11.95 -5.97
CA VAL A 94 1.17 -10.92 -6.91
C VAL A 94 -0.08 -10.20 -7.40
N LEU A 95 -0.09 -8.88 -7.26
CA LEU A 95 -1.14 -8.00 -7.76
C LEU A 95 -0.60 -7.24 -8.95
N GLU A 96 -1.24 -7.39 -10.11
CA GLU A 96 -1.01 -6.60 -11.30
C GLU A 96 -2.17 -5.62 -11.47
N TYR A 97 -1.87 -4.34 -11.71
CA TYR A 97 -2.88 -3.28 -11.82
C TYR A 97 -2.29 -2.03 -12.50
N ALA A 98 -3.17 -1.15 -12.98
CA ALA A 98 -2.83 0.17 -13.49
C ALA A 98 -3.30 1.28 -12.52
N VAL A 99 -2.54 2.37 -12.46
CA VAL A 99 -2.84 3.56 -11.64
C VAL A 99 -2.75 4.81 -12.53
N HIS A 100 -3.73 5.71 -12.43
CA HIS A 100 -3.92 6.88 -13.30
C HIS A 100 -4.00 8.21 -12.53
#